data_AF-A0A383EZ98-F1
#
_entry.id   AF-A0A383EZ98-F1
#
_cell.length_a   1.000
_cell.length_b   1.000
_cell.length_c   1.000
_cell.angle_alpha   90.00
_cell.angle_beta   90.00
_cell.angle_gamma   90.00
#
_symmetry.space_group_name_H-M   'P 1'
#
loop_
_entity.id
_entity.type
_entity.pdbx_description
1 polymer ?
#
loop_
_entity_poly.entity_id
_entity_poly.type
_entity_poly.pdbx_seq_one_letter_code
_entity_poly.pdbx_strand_id
1 'polypeptide(L)'
;IGGTTPASGTFTSITSSGGTVDNTVIGGTTPAAGTFTSVTSTGGVQANGNLSLDDGTTTIAASELNVLDGVTAGVVADDKALVVDRDKNIGIIRNLTASDTVTAGVFVGSASGLTGIQADSIAVLSGASPLVLEGSSDDDSETTIMVTDPTEDRTITLPNTTGTVITTGNMSSITSTGTIAEGTWQGKVIVDTYLADDLTIFGGTIDSTDIGGTTPASGTFTSITSSG
;
A
#
# COMPACT_ATOMS: atom_id res chain seq x y z
N ILE A 1 39.12 65.75 -6.86
CA ILE A 1 40.01 65.37 -7.97
C ILE A 1 39.25 65.70 -9.25
N GLY A 2 39.81 66.52 -10.14
CA GLY A 2 39.09 67.06 -11.32
C GLY A 2 39.94 67.97 -12.21
N GLY A 3 41.26 67.92 -12.05
CA GLY A 3 42.21 68.54 -12.97
C GLY A 3 42.72 67.51 -13.98
N THR A 4 43.14 67.98 -15.15
CA THR A 4 43.55 67.19 -16.33
C THR A 4 44.81 66.33 -16.15
N THR A 5 45.36 66.26 -14.93
CA THR A 5 46.51 65.41 -14.59
C THR A 5 46.38 64.96 -13.13
N PRO A 6 45.78 63.79 -12.84
CA PRO A 6 45.74 63.26 -11.49
C PRO A 6 47.16 62.82 -11.07
N ALA A 7 47.70 63.42 -10.01
CA ALA A 7 48.87 62.86 -9.34
C ALA A 7 48.51 61.49 -8.74
N SER A 8 49.37 60.48 -8.89
CA SER A 8 49.19 59.17 -8.26
C SER A 8 49.25 59.31 -6.74
N GLY A 9 48.10 59.27 -6.08
CA GLY A 9 48.01 59.23 -4.62
C GLY A 9 47.64 57.82 -4.15
N THR A 10 48.33 57.31 -3.13
CA THR A 10 47.91 56.12 -2.38
C THR A 10 47.01 56.58 -1.24
N PHE A 11 45.73 56.24 -1.28
CA PHE A 11 44.79 56.55 -0.21
C PHE A 11 44.60 55.33 0.68
N THR A 12 44.88 55.48 1.97
CA THR A 12 44.65 54.41 2.97
C THR A 12 43.19 54.31 3.40
N SER A 13 42.41 55.38 3.20
CA SER A 13 40.95 55.37 3.36
C SER A 13 40.30 56.34 2.39
N ILE A 14 39.17 55.94 1.84
CA ILE A 14 38.28 56.80 1.05
C ILE A 14 36.91 56.71 1.73
N THR A 15 36.40 57.84 2.22
CA THR A 15 35.05 57.93 2.79
C THR A 15 34.20 58.77 1.85
N SER A 16 33.21 58.17 1.20
CA SER A 16 32.11 58.93 0.57
C SER A 16 30.97 59.02 1.60
N SER A 17 30.65 60.22 2.05
CA SER A 17 29.52 60.48 2.94
C SER A 17 28.18 60.64 2.18
N GLY A 18 28.21 60.49 0.86
CA GLY A 18 27.07 60.53 -0.07
C GLY A 18 27.54 60.57 -1.54
N GLY A 19 26.75 60.02 -2.47
CA GLY A 19 27.03 59.93 -3.91
C GLY A 19 27.08 58.50 -4.45
N THR A 20 27.03 58.34 -5.78
CA THR A 20 27.17 57.05 -6.47
C THR A 20 28.62 56.80 -6.89
N VAL A 21 29.04 55.53 -6.89
CA VAL A 21 30.30 55.09 -7.49
C VAL A 21 29.94 54.43 -8.82
N ASP A 22 29.83 55.24 -9.87
CA ASP A 22 29.42 54.77 -11.18
C ASP A 22 30.62 54.45 -12.07
N ASN A 23 30.49 53.39 -12.88
CA ASN A 23 31.50 52.94 -13.86
C ASN A 23 32.93 52.73 -13.30
N THR A 24 33.08 52.58 -11.99
CA THR A 24 34.38 52.44 -11.32
C THR A 24 34.62 50.98 -10.96
N VAL A 25 35.73 50.42 -11.46
CA VAL A 25 36.17 49.07 -11.10
C VAL A 25 36.79 49.10 -9.69
N ILE A 26 36.13 48.48 -8.72
CA ILE A 26 36.68 48.26 -7.38
C ILE A 26 37.47 46.94 -7.41
N GLY A 27 38.79 47.01 -7.14
CA GLY A 27 39.69 45.84 -7.20
C GLY A 27 40.68 45.81 -8.37
N GLY A 28 40.61 46.77 -9.31
CA GLY A 28 41.62 46.97 -10.38
C GLY A 28 41.68 45.87 -11.45
N THR A 29 42.75 45.85 -12.26
CA THR A 29 43.00 44.87 -13.34
C THR A 29 43.71 43.59 -12.87
N THR A 30 44.19 43.59 -11.63
CA THR A 30 44.80 42.45 -10.94
C THR A 30 44.02 42.28 -9.65
N PRO A 31 42.97 41.43 -9.59
CA PRO A 31 41.95 41.54 -8.56
C PRO A 31 42.54 41.28 -7.16
N ALA A 32 42.69 42.33 -6.36
CA ALA A 32 42.64 42.15 -4.92
C ALA A 32 41.17 41.97 -4.56
N ALA A 33 40.82 40.91 -3.83
CA ALA A 33 39.44 40.67 -3.42
C ALA A 33 38.89 41.89 -2.65
N GLY A 34 37.74 42.40 -3.08
CA GLY A 34 37.03 43.44 -2.31
C GLY A 34 36.51 42.84 -1.01
N THR A 35 37.04 43.28 0.13
CA THR A 35 36.58 42.86 1.45
C THR A 35 35.46 43.77 1.94
N PHE A 36 34.23 43.53 1.47
CA PHE A 36 33.05 44.23 1.98
C PHE A 36 32.56 43.55 3.25
N THR A 37 32.45 44.28 4.35
CA THR A 37 31.81 43.78 5.58
C THR A 37 30.30 43.62 5.39
N SER A 38 29.69 44.45 4.54
CA SER A 38 28.28 44.37 4.15
C SER A 38 28.08 44.99 2.76
N VAL A 39 27.24 44.37 1.92
CA VAL A 39 26.76 44.94 0.66
C VAL A 39 25.27 45.19 0.80
N THR A 40 24.83 46.45 0.76
CA THR A 40 23.41 46.83 0.77
C THR A 40 23.06 47.41 -0.59
N SER A 41 22.34 46.66 -1.42
CA SER A 41 21.80 47.16 -2.69
C SER A 41 20.34 47.55 -2.51
N THR A 42 19.95 48.70 -3.05
CA THR A 42 18.54 49.11 -3.14
C THR A 42 17.80 48.45 -4.32
N GLY A 43 18.54 47.75 -5.19
CA GLY A 43 18.03 46.85 -6.24
C GLY A 43 18.62 45.44 -6.11
N GLY A 44 18.64 44.69 -7.21
CA GLY A 44 19.24 43.35 -7.24
C GLY A 44 20.76 43.36 -7.21
N VAL A 45 21.36 42.29 -6.67
CA VAL A 45 22.79 42.00 -6.79
C VAL A 45 22.98 41.11 -8.01
N GLN A 46 23.63 41.63 -9.05
CA GLN A 46 23.93 40.88 -10.26
C GLN A 46 25.39 40.43 -10.22
N ALA A 47 25.63 39.11 -10.19
CA ALA A 47 26.96 38.56 -10.38
C ALA A 47 27.21 38.33 -11.88
N ASN A 48 28.33 38.82 -12.40
CA ASN A 48 28.78 38.48 -13.75
C ASN A 48 29.47 37.10 -13.73
N GLY A 49 28.69 36.05 -13.48
CA GLY A 49 29.16 34.68 -13.22
C GLY A 49 28.35 33.98 -12.13
N ASN A 50 29.00 33.14 -11.32
CA ASN A 50 28.36 32.47 -10.18
C ASN A 50 28.13 33.45 -9.03
N LEU A 51 26.97 33.33 -8.37
CA LEU A 51 26.75 33.90 -7.06
C LEU A 51 27.22 32.88 -6.01
N SER A 52 28.24 33.23 -5.23
CA SER A 52 28.64 32.42 -4.07
C SER A 52 28.10 33.06 -2.79
N LEU A 53 27.49 32.24 -1.94
CA LEU A 53 26.89 32.66 -0.67
C LEU A 53 27.74 32.24 0.55
N ASP A 54 28.79 31.47 0.33
CA ASP A 54 29.66 30.88 1.37
C ASP A 54 31.11 30.88 0.88
N ASP A 55 31.68 32.08 0.68
CA ASP A 55 33.11 32.32 0.37
C ASP A 55 33.79 31.54 -0.78
N GLY A 56 33.01 30.88 -1.64
CA GLY A 56 33.50 30.08 -2.77
C GLY A 56 33.51 28.57 -2.53
N THR A 57 33.07 28.07 -1.36
CA THR A 57 32.96 26.62 -1.09
C THR A 57 31.75 26.00 -1.79
N THR A 58 30.66 26.76 -1.91
CA THR A 58 29.45 26.40 -2.65
C THR A 58 29.14 27.51 -3.65
N THR A 59 29.34 27.23 -4.94
CA THR A 59 28.95 28.12 -6.03
C THR A 59 27.67 27.58 -6.64
N ILE A 60 26.55 28.30 -6.44
CA ILE A 60 25.30 27.97 -7.13
C ILE A 60 25.40 28.61 -8.52
N ALA A 61 25.39 27.80 -9.57
CA ALA A 61 25.35 28.32 -10.94
C ALA A 61 24.04 29.05 -11.19
N ALA A 62 24.05 30.04 -12.10
CA ALA A 62 22.83 30.76 -12.47
C ALA A 62 21.72 29.82 -12.95
N SER A 63 22.08 28.71 -13.63
CA SER A 63 21.14 27.66 -14.05
C SER A 63 20.46 26.94 -12.88
N GLU A 64 21.15 26.79 -11.75
CA GLU A 64 20.62 26.14 -10.53
C GLU A 64 19.72 27.10 -9.74
N LEU A 65 19.99 28.41 -9.75
CA LEU A 65 19.08 29.40 -9.16
C LEU A 65 17.83 29.62 -10.02
N ASN A 66 17.96 29.57 -11.34
CA ASN A 66 16.84 29.77 -12.26
C ASN A 66 15.73 28.73 -12.07
N VAL A 67 16.03 27.52 -11.59
CA VAL A 67 15.02 26.49 -11.29
C VAL A 67 14.33 26.68 -9.94
N LEU A 68 14.84 27.56 -9.07
CA LEU A 68 14.28 27.92 -7.76
C LEU A 68 13.50 29.24 -7.79
N ASP A 69 13.78 30.13 -8.75
CA ASP A 69 13.08 31.42 -8.86
C ASP A 69 11.58 31.23 -9.14
N GLY A 70 10.74 31.80 -8.28
CA GLY A 70 9.28 31.74 -8.36
C GLY A 70 8.61 30.46 -7.85
N VAL A 71 9.37 29.50 -7.30
CA VAL A 71 8.80 28.25 -6.77
C VAL A 71 8.11 28.49 -5.42
N THR A 72 6.88 28.01 -5.27
CA THR A 72 6.18 27.95 -3.97
C THR A 72 6.48 26.60 -3.30
N ALA A 73 6.93 26.62 -2.05
CA ALA A 73 7.25 25.37 -1.33
C ALA A 73 6.03 24.45 -1.23
N GLY A 74 6.22 23.16 -1.49
CA GLY A 74 5.17 22.14 -1.47
C GLY A 74 4.29 22.08 -2.73
N VAL A 75 4.62 22.83 -3.80
CA VAL A 75 3.88 22.89 -5.07
C VAL A 75 4.81 22.50 -6.22
N VAL A 76 4.36 21.60 -7.09
CA VAL A 76 5.07 21.29 -8.34
C VAL A 76 4.80 22.41 -9.35
N ALA A 77 5.86 23.08 -9.83
CA ALA A 77 5.79 24.02 -10.95
C ALA A 77 6.47 23.41 -12.19
N ASP A 78 5.90 23.67 -13.36
CA ASP A 78 6.44 23.19 -14.64
C ASP A 78 7.82 23.79 -14.89
N ASP A 79 8.75 23.01 -15.45
CA ASP A 79 10.16 23.39 -15.68
C ASP A 79 10.94 23.91 -14.44
N LYS A 80 10.51 23.56 -13.23
CA LYS A 80 11.12 24.01 -11.96
C LYS A 80 11.44 22.86 -11.02
N ALA A 81 12.20 23.17 -9.97
CA ALA A 81 12.54 22.19 -8.94
C ALA A 81 11.30 21.77 -8.13
N LEU A 82 11.27 20.50 -7.72
CA LEU A 82 10.30 19.98 -6.75
C LEU A 82 10.82 20.27 -5.34
N VAL A 83 10.17 21.20 -4.63
CA VAL A 83 10.60 21.65 -3.31
C VAL A 83 9.59 21.19 -2.26
N VAL A 84 10.09 20.53 -1.21
CA VAL A 84 9.27 20.11 -0.07
C VAL A 84 8.87 21.33 0.79
N ASP A 85 7.74 21.25 1.50
CA ASP A 85 7.38 22.23 2.54
C ASP A 85 8.18 22.03 3.85
N ARG A 86 7.85 22.81 4.90
CA ARG A 86 8.51 22.73 6.21
C ARG A 86 8.42 21.34 6.85
N ASP A 87 7.33 20.63 6.56
CA ASP A 87 7.04 19.31 7.11
C ASP A 87 7.53 18.18 6.18
N LYS A 88 8.28 18.54 5.13
CA LYS A 88 8.83 17.66 4.08
C LYS A 88 7.75 17.08 3.15
N ASN A 89 6.59 17.72 3.03
CA ASN A 89 5.56 17.29 2.12
C ASN A 89 5.76 17.86 0.72
N ILE A 90 5.25 17.12 -0.27
CA ILE A 90 5.04 17.62 -1.63
C ILE A 90 3.55 17.46 -1.93
N GLY A 91 2.85 18.57 -2.12
CA GLY A 91 1.45 18.58 -2.52
C GLY A 91 1.28 18.54 -4.04
N ILE A 92 0.04 18.29 -4.48
CA ILE A 92 -0.50 18.55 -5.83
C ILE A 92 0.15 17.86 -7.04
N ILE A 93 1.03 16.86 -6.86
CA ILE A 93 1.49 16.03 -7.97
C ILE A 93 0.26 15.36 -8.61
N ARG A 94 -0.02 15.67 -9.88
CA ARG A 94 -1.14 15.05 -10.61
C ARG A 94 -0.82 13.62 -11.04
N ASN A 95 0.36 13.43 -11.62
CA ASN A 95 0.85 12.14 -12.10
C ASN A 95 2.31 11.97 -11.67
N LEU A 96 2.64 10.81 -11.11
CA LEU A 96 4.00 10.40 -10.80
C LEU A 96 4.31 9.12 -11.57
N THR A 97 5.28 9.17 -12.48
CA THR A 97 5.77 7.98 -13.18
C THR A 97 7.08 7.54 -12.56
N ALA A 98 7.09 6.37 -11.92
CA ALA A 98 8.30 5.71 -11.43
C ALA A 98 8.57 4.48 -12.29
N SER A 99 9.81 4.30 -12.77
CA SER A 99 10.19 3.13 -13.59
C SER A 99 10.57 1.90 -12.78
N ASP A 100 10.68 2.04 -11.46
CA ASP A 100 11.07 1.00 -10.53
C ASP A 100 10.15 1.10 -9.30
N THR A 101 10.71 1.20 -8.10
CA THR A 101 9.98 1.05 -6.85
C THR A 101 9.58 2.41 -6.24
N VAL A 102 8.38 2.48 -5.66
CA VAL A 102 7.95 3.58 -4.77
C VAL A 102 7.82 3.03 -3.36
N THR A 103 8.71 3.44 -2.46
CA THR A 103 8.65 3.07 -1.04
C THR A 103 7.78 4.07 -0.29
N ALA A 104 6.64 3.63 0.23
CA ALA A 104 5.78 4.42 1.10
C ALA A 104 5.46 3.65 2.38
N GLY A 105 5.33 4.36 3.50
CA GLY A 105 4.83 3.74 4.74
C GLY A 105 3.36 3.36 4.63
N VAL A 106 2.56 4.21 3.97
CA VAL A 106 1.14 4.00 3.72
C VAL A 106 0.78 4.62 2.36
N PHE A 107 -0.04 3.92 1.56
CA PHE A 107 -0.73 4.49 0.42
C PHE A 107 -2.17 4.83 0.82
N VAL A 108 -2.60 6.07 0.61
CA VAL A 108 -3.96 6.53 0.92
C VAL A 108 -4.65 6.93 -0.37
N GLY A 109 -5.84 6.37 -0.64
CA GLY A 109 -6.61 6.65 -1.85
C GLY A 109 -7.29 5.39 -2.41
N SER A 110 -7.79 5.48 -3.64
CA SER A 110 -8.33 4.32 -4.35
C SER A 110 -7.21 3.43 -4.86
N ALA A 111 -7.32 2.12 -4.63
CA ALA A 111 -6.44 1.10 -5.20
C ALA A 111 -6.94 0.56 -6.55
N SER A 112 -8.06 1.06 -7.10
CA SER A 112 -8.72 0.50 -8.29
C SER A 112 -7.86 0.47 -9.57
N GLY A 113 -6.79 1.27 -9.62
CA GLY A 113 -5.84 1.29 -10.74
C GLY A 113 -4.57 0.47 -10.51
N LEU A 114 -4.41 -0.17 -9.34
CA LEU A 114 -3.23 -0.96 -9.03
C LEU A 114 -3.41 -2.37 -9.61
N THR A 115 -2.61 -2.71 -10.62
CA THR A 115 -2.60 -4.04 -11.24
C THR A 115 -1.25 -4.72 -11.01
N GLY A 116 -1.24 -6.05 -10.92
CA GLY A 116 0.01 -6.82 -10.81
C GLY A 116 0.71 -6.73 -9.45
N ILE A 117 -0.01 -6.32 -8.41
CA ILE A 117 0.53 -6.28 -7.04
C ILE A 117 0.67 -7.71 -6.51
N GLN A 118 1.90 -8.20 -6.39
CA GLN A 118 2.21 -9.39 -5.61
C GLN A 118 2.18 -8.99 -4.13
N ALA A 119 1.21 -9.50 -3.37
CA ALA A 119 1.19 -9.32 -1.93
C ALA A 119 1.98 -10.46 -1.24
N ASP A 120 3.17 -10.14 -0.68
CA ASP A 120 3.89 -11.09 0.17
C ASP A 120 3.15 -11.33 1.49
N SER A 121 2.48 -10.30 2.01
CA SER A 121 1.52 -10.39 3.11
C SER A 121 0.47 -9.29 3.00
N ILE A 122 -0.74 -9.58 3.44
CA ILE A 122 -1.81 -8.59 3.59
C ILE A 122 -2.13 -8.56 5.09
N ALA A 123 -2.10 -7.38 5.72
CA ALA A 123 -2.34 -7.26 7.15
C ALA A 123 -3.80 -7.59 7.51
N VAL A 124 -4.72 -6.67 7.22
CA VAL A 124 -6.16 -6.84 7.46
C VAL A 124 -6.90 -6.33 6.24
N LEU A 125 -7.76 -7.17 5.66
CA LEU A 125 -8.73 -6.71 4.68
C LEU A 125 -10.02 -6.34 5.44
N SER A 126 -10.42 -5.08 5.34
CA SER A 126 -11.61 -4.53 6.04
C SER A 126 -12.65 -4.03 5.04
N GLY A 127 -13.88 -3.85 5.50
CA GLY A 127 -15.03 -3.46 4.66
C GLY A 127 -16.00 -4.63 4.41
N ALA A 128 -17.13 -4.33 3.76
CA ALA A 128 -18.20 -5.32 3.54
C ALA A 128 -17.83 -6.41 2.52
N SER A 129 -17.03 -6.06 1.50
CA SER A 129 -16.60 -6.96 0.43
C SER A 129 -15.09 -6.86 0.21
N PRO A 130 -14.28 -7.36 1.16
CA PRO A 130 -12.83 -7.17 1.13
C PRO A 130 -12.13 -7.91 -0.02
N LEU A 131 -12.73 -9.01 -0.49
CA LEU A 131 -12.24 -9.79 -1.62
C LEU A 131 -13.39 -10.06 -2.59
N VAL A 132 -13.37 -9.37 -3.73
CA VAL A 132 -14.29 -9.57 -4.86
C VAL A 132 -13.49 -10.27 -5.97
N LEU A 133 -13.99 -11.43 -6.39
CA LEU A 133 -13.35 -12.29 -7.38
C LEU A 133 -14.18 -12.28 -8.65
N GLU A 134 -13.58 -11.74 -9.71
CA GLU A 134 -14.12 -11.80 -11.06
C GLU A 134 -13.82 -13.16 -11.72
N GLY A 135 -14.74 -13.60 -12.56
CA GLY A 135 -14.55 -14.75 -13.45
C GLY A 135 -13.69 -14.43 -14.66
N SER A 136 -13.83 -15.22 -15.72
CA SER A 136 -13.10 -15.00 -16.99
C SER A 136 -13.74 -13.93 -17.88
N SER A 137 -15.03 -13.64 -17.67
CA SER A 137 -15.75 -12.54 -18.31
C SER A 137 -15.76 -11.35 -17.38
N ASP A 138 -15.68 -10.14 -17.93
CA ASP A 138 -15.90 -8.90 -17.19
C ASP A 138 -17.40 -8.57 -17.34
N ASP A 139 -18.19 -8.96 -16.34
CA ASP A 139 -19.64 -8.75 -16.28
C ASP A 139 -20.08 -8.43 -14.84
N ASP A 140 -21.37 -8.18 -14.63
CA ASP A 140 -21.90 -7.76 -13.32
C ASP A 140 -22.03 -8.92 -12.30
N SER A 141 -21.32 -10.04 -12.48
CA SER A 141 -21.50 -11.28 -11.70
C SER A 141 -20.23 -11.72 -10.96
N GLU A 142 -20.02 -11.19 -9.76
CA GLU A 142 -18.81 -11.47 -8.99
C GLU A 142 -19.02 -12.46 -7.83
N THR A 143 -17.94 -13.15 -7.43
CA THR A 143 -17.89 -13.91 -6.18
C THR A 143 -17.25 -13.07 -5.08
N THR A 144 -17.99 -12.77 -4.02
CA THR A 144 -17.44 -12.06 -2.85
C THR A 144 -17.11 -13.04 -1.73
N ILE A 145 -15.89 -12.98 -1.20
CA ILE A 145 -15.49 -13.62 0.06
C ILE A 145 -15.50 -12.54 1.14
N MET A 146 -16.45 -12.65 2.08
CA MET A 146 -16.61 -11.74 3.21
C MET A 146 -16.72 -12.50 4.52
N VAL A 147 -16.45 -11.79 5.61
CA VAL A 147 -16.67 -12.26 6.97
C VAL A 147 -17.73 -11.37 7.59
N THR A 148 -18.81 -11.95 8.08
CA THR A 148 -19.76 -11.22 8.94
C THR A 148 -19.08 -10.91 10.27
N ASP A 149 -19.43 -9.80 10.91
CA ASP A 149 -18.86 -9.38 12.20
C ASP A 149 -18.69 -10.57 13.17
N PRO A 150 -17.45 -10.99 13.46
CA PRO A 150 -17.20 -12.14 14.32
C PRO A 150 -17.47 -11.76 15.78
N THR A 151 -18.12 -12.65 16.53
CA THR A 151 -18.36 -12.43 17.98
C THR A 151 -17.19 -12.87 18.87
N GLU A 152 -16.24 -13.60 18.30
CA GLU A 152 -15.03 -14.16 18.93
C GLU A 152 -14.02 -14.45 17.81
N ASP A 153 -12.74 -14.69 18.13
CA ASP A 153 -11.72 -15.05 17.14
C ASP A 153 -12.11 -16.32 16.37
N ARG A 154 -12.06 -16.26 15.02
CA ARG A 154 -12.33 -17.39 14.13
C ARG A 154 -11.13 -17.61 13.22
N THR A 155 -10.82 -18.88 12.97
CA THR A 155 -9.77 -19.28 12.02
C THR A 155 -10.36 -20.30 11.05
N ILE A 156 -10.20 -20.02 9.76
CA ILE A 156 -10.50 -20.96 8.67
C ILE A 156 -9.16 -21.31 8.03
N THR A 157 -8.75 -22.58 8.12
CA THR A 157 -7.52 -23.08 7.51
C THR A 157 -7.86 -23.87 6.26
N LEU A 158 -7.35 -23.45 5.11
CA LEU A 158 -7.44 -24.24 3.88
C LEU A 158 -6.39 -25.37 3.92
N PRO A 159 -6.79 -26.63 3.63
CA PRO A 159 -5.83 -27.72 3.58
C PRO A 159 -4.90 -27.55 2.37
N ASN A 160 -3.66 -28.02 2.50
CA ASN A 160 -2.71 -28.05 1.38
C ASN A 160 -3.03 -29.22 0.42
N THR A 161 -4.19 -29.15 -0.22
CA THR A 161 -4.65 -30.09 -1.25
C THR A 161 -5.63 -29.38 -2.17
N THR A 162 -5.65 -29.76 -3.44
CA THR A 162 -6.66 -29.26 -4.38
C THR A 162 -8.04 -29.79 -3.97
N GLY A 163 -9.04 -28.91 -3.98
CA GLY A 163 -10.41 -29.26 -3.65
C GLY A 163 -11.40 -28.18 -4.06
N THR A 164 -12.67 -28.42 -3.77
CA THR A 164 -13.75 -27.45 -3.96
C THR A 164 -14.19 -26.94 -2.59
N VAL A 165 -14.36 -25.63 -2.45
CA VAL A 165 -15.02 -25.06 -1.26
C VAL A 165 -16.49 -25.46 -1.29
N ILE A 166 -16.96 -26.10 -0.23
CA ILE A 166 -18.35 -26.50 -0.10
C ILE A 166 -19.15 -25.37 0.54
N THR A 167 -20.25 -25.00 -0.11
CA THR A 167 -21.26 -24.06 0.34
C THR A 167 -22.61 -24.77 0.41
N THR A 168 -23.66 -24.07 0.83
CA THR A 168 -25.03 -24.61 0.78
C THR A 168 -25.53 -24.90 -0.63
N GLY A 169 -24.93 -24.32 -1.67
CA GLY A 169 -25.34 -24.51 -3.07
C GLY A 169 -24.77 -25.77 -3.74
N ASN A 170 -23.73 -26.38 -3.18
CA ASN A 170 -23.01 -27.52 -3.80
C ASN A 170 -22.76 -28.67 -2.82
N MET A 171 -23.68 -28.92 -1.89
CA MET A 171 -23.58 -30.03 -0.93
C MET A 171 -23.46 -31.40 -1.61
N SER A 172 -24.05 -31.57 -2.80
CA SER A 172 -23.95 -32.80 -3.61
C SER A 172 -22.54 -33.11 -4.12
N SER A 173 -21.61 -32.14 -4.05
CA SER A 173 -20.20 -32.37 -4.35
C SER A 173 -19.49 -33.19 -3.28
N ILE A 174 -20.09 -33.36 -2.10
CA ILE A 174 -19.60 -34.32 -1.10
C ILE A 174 -19.99 -35.72 -1.56
N THR A 175 -19.02 -36.48 -2.07
CA THR A 175 -19.21 -37.85 -2.55
C THR A 175 -18.67 -38.91 -1.60
N SER A 176 -17.94 -38.49 -0.56
CA SER A 176 -17.42 -39.34 0.51
C SER A 176 -17.21 -38.53 1.78
N THR A 177 -17.66 -39.07 2.92
CA THR A 177 -17.56 -38.42 4.25
C THR A 177 -16.63 -39.17 5.21
N GLY A 178 -16.00 -40.26 4.75
CA GLY A 178 -15.26 -41.17 5.64
C GLY A 178 -16.18 -41.88 6.65
N THR A 179 -15.59 -42.33 7.77
CA THR A 179 -16.31 -43.01 8.86
C THR A 179 -16.80 -41.98 9.88
N ILE A 180 -18.08 -42.04 10.22
CA ILE A 180 -18.64 -41.33 11.38
C ILE A 180 -18.29 -42.14 12.63
N ALA A 181 -17.27 -41.71 13.38
CA ALA A 181 -16.82 -42.43 14.57
C ALA A 181 -17.77 -42.27 15.77
N GLU A 182 -18.46 -41.14 15.85
CA GLU A 182 -19.39 -40.80 16.93
C GLU A 182 -20.50 -39.87 16.40
N GLY A 183 -21.68 -39.91 17.02
CA GLY A 183 -22.81 -39.04 16.69
C GLY A 183 -24.14 -39.78 16.59
N THR A 184 -25.22 -39.02 16.52
CA THR A 184 -26.58 -39.53 16.28
C THR A 184 -26.95 -39.30 14.82
N TRP A 185 -27.32 -40.35 14.11
CA TRP A 185 -27.94 -40.22 12.79
C TRP A 185 -29.38 -39.68 12.96
N GLN A 186 -29.64 -38.48 12.43
CA GLN A 186 -30.98 -37.88 12.37
C GLN A 186 -31.53 -37.84 10.93
N GLY A 187 -30.87 -38.51 9.99
CA GLY A 187 -31.32 -38.58 8.60
C GLY A 187 -32.60 -39.41 8.45
N LYS A 188 -33.13 -39.45 7.22
CA LYS A 188 -34.24 -40.37 6.87
C LYS A 188 -33.83 -41.83 7.07
N VAL A 189 -34.81 -42.73 6.98
CA VAL A 189 -34.61 -44.19 6.99
C VAL A 189 -33.41 -44.57 6.14
N ILE A 190 -32.50 -45.36 6.70
CA ILE A 190 -31.42 -45.98 5.96
C ILE A 190 -32.06 -47.09 5.11
N VAL A 191 -32.10 -46.87 3.81
CA VAL A 191 -32.60 -47.88 2.86
C VAL A 191 -31.47 -48.84 2.48
N ASP A 192 -31.85 -50.07 2.12
CA ASP A 192 -30.92 -51.16 1.80
C ASP A 192 -29.87 -50.77 0.74
N THR A 193 -30.24 -49.91 -0.23
CA THR A 193 -29.31 -49.43 -1.26
C THR A 193 -28.13 -48.59 -0.74
N TYR A 194 -28.19 -48.11 0.51
CA TYR A 194 -27.11 -47.39 1.18
C TYR A 194 -26.27 -48.28 2.09
N LEU A 195 -26.65 -49.55 2.25
CA LEU A 195 -25.90 -50.55 2.99
C LEU A 195 -25.20 -51.46 1.99
N ALA A 196 -23.89 -51.66 2.16
CA ALA A 196 -23.16 -52.63 1.33
C ALA A 196 -23.48 -54.08 1.72
N ASP A 197 -23.81 -54.30 3.00
CA ASP A 197 -24.13 -55.57 3.64
C ASP A 197 -25.26 -55.35 4.68
N ASP A 198 -25.37 -56.22 5.69
CA ASP A 198 -26.32 -56.07 6.79
C ASP A 198 -26.02 -54.86 7.69
N LEU A 199 -27.08 -54.21 8.21
CA LEU A 199 -26.94 -53.24 9.29
C LEU A 199 -26.51 -53.96 10.58
N THR A 200 -25.24 -53.81 10.95
CA THR A 200 -24.71 -54.33 12.22
C THR A 200 -24.85 -53.30 13.34
N ILE A 201 -25.54 -53.65 14.43
CA ILE A 201 -25.68 -52.82 15.63
C ILE A 201 -24.90 -53.47 16.78
N PHE A 202 -23.80 -52.84 17.21
CA PHE A 202 -23.00 -53.32 18.34
C PHE A 202 -23.35 -52.60 19.63
N GLY A 203 -23.95 -53.31 20.60
CA GLY A 203 -24.28 -52.75 21.92
C GLY A 203 -25.35 -51.65 21.92
N GLY A 204 -26.06 -51.45 20.80
CA GLY A 204 -27.16 -50.50 20.68
C GLY A 204 -28.52 -51.10 21.07
N THR A 205 -29.47 -50.23 21.40
CA THR A 205 -30.87 -50.61 21.63
C THR A 205 -31.69 -50.39 20.36
N ILE A 206 -32.47 -51.40 19.97
CA ILE A 206 -33.53 -51.24 18.98
C ILE A 206 -34.83 -51.17 19.80
N ASP A 207 -35.38 -49.97 19.94
CA ASP A 207 -36.64 -49.75 20.68
C ASP A 207 -37.77 -49.45 19.70
N SER A 208 -38.96 -49.97 20.01
CA SER A 208 -40.22 -49.64 19.32
C SER A 208 -40.16 -49.77 17.79
N THR A 209 -39.35 -50.72 17.29
CA THR A 209 -39.14 -50.98 15.87
C THR A 209 -39.53 -52.41 15.54
N ASP A 210 -40.42 -52.59 14.55
CA ASP A 210 -40.77 -53.91 14.04
C ASP A 210 -39.59 -54.50 13.23
N ILE A 211 -38.99 -55.58 13.73
CA ILE A 211 -37.97 -56.34 13.00
C ILE A 211 -38.69 -57.37 12.12
N GLY A 212 -38.71 -57.15 10.80
CA GLY A 212 -39.30 -58.10 9.83
C GLY A 212 -40.45 -57.58 8.95
N GLY A 213 -40.79 -56.29 8.98
CA GLY A 213 -41.79 -55.68 8.07
C GLY A 213 -43.26 -55.82 8.51
N THR A 214 -44.20 -55.31 7.71
CA THR A 214 -45.66 -55.28 8.02
C THR A 214 -46.36 -56.64 7.89
N THR A 215 -45.66 -57.64 7.38
CA THR A 215 -46.06 -59.06 7.41
C THR A 215 -45.05 -59.76 8.32
N PRO A 216 -45.47 -60.42 9.41
CA PRO A 216 -44.51 -61.04 10.34
C PRO A 216 -43.54 -61.97 9.63
N ALA A 217 -42.27 -61.59 9.54
CA ALA A 217 -41.19 -62.46 9.13
C ALA A 217 -40.48 -62.99 10.39
N SER A 218 -40.11 -64.26 10.41
CA SER A 218 -39.30 -64.81 11.49
C SER A 218 -37.92 -64.14 11.48
N GLY A 219 -37.57 -63.43 12.55
CA GLY A 219 -36.19 -63.02 12.77
C GLY A 219 -35.32 -64.26 13.02
N THR A 220 -34.30 -64.47 12.20
CA THR A 220 -33.28 -65.49 12.45
C THR A 220 -32.24 -64.93 13.40
N PHE A 221 -32.41 -65.20 14.69
CA PHE A 221 -31.42 -64.90 15.72
C PHE A 221 -30.57 -66.14 15.99
N THR A 222 -29.25 -66.03 15.89
CA THR A 222 -28.33 -67.10 16.30
C THR A 222 -28.26 -67.25 17.82
N SER A 223 -28.56 -66.19 18.57
CA SER A 223 -28.76 -66.22 20.02
C SER A 223 -29.70 -65.09 20.45
N ILE A 224 -30.55 -65.36 21.45
CA ILE A 224 -31.39 -64.37 22.11
C ILE A 224 -31.10 -64.47 23.61
N THR A 225 -30.66 -63.38 24.21
CA THR A 225 -30.57 -63.26 25.67
C THR A 225 -31.71 -62.34 26.11
N SER A 226 -32.72 -62.89 26.77
CA SER A 226 -33.80 -62.11 27.38
C SER A 226 -33.62 -62.15 28.90
N SER A 227 -33.74 -61.00 29.54
CA SER A 227 -33.89 -60.89 30.99
C SER A 227 -35.35 -60.52 31.27
N GLY A 228 -36.07 -61.40 31.97
CA GLY A 228 -37.44 -61.15 32.45
C GLY A 228 -37.48 -60.24 33.66
#